data_AF-A0A9P2VLA2-F1
#
_entry.id   AF-A0A9P2VLA2-F1
#
_cell.length_a   1.000
_cell.length_b   1.000
_cell.length_c   1.000
_cell.angle_alpha   90.00
_cell.angle_beta   90.00
_cell.angle_gamma   90.00
#
_symmetry.space_group_name_H-M   'P 1'
#
loop_
_entity.id
_entity.type
_entity.pdbx_description
1 polymer ?
#
loop_
_entity_poly.entity_id
_entity_poly.type
_entity_poly.pdbx_seq_one_letter_code
_entity_poly.pdbx_strand_id
1 'polypeptide(L)' 'MFKKSVLFATLLSGVMAFSTNADDKIILKHISVSSVSASPTVLEDAIADIARKYNASSWKVTSMRIDNNSTATAVLYK' A
#
# COMPACT_ATOMS: atom_id res chain seq x y z
N MET A 1 -51.20 -32.19 2.21
CA MET A 1 -50.89 -30.95 2.96
C MET A 1 -49.37 -30.81 3.07
N PHE A 2 -48.74 -29.99 2.22
CA PHE A 2 -47.29 -29.72 2.28
C PHE A 2 -47.06 -28.44 3.08
N LYS A 3 -46.46 -28.55 4.27
CA LYS A 3 -46.02 -27.37 5.04
C LYS A 3 -44.68 -26.89 4.49
N LYS A 4 -44.65 -25.72 3.85
CA LYS A 4 -43.40 -25.05 3.48
C LYS A 4 -43.08 -24.02 4.56
N SER A 5 -42.06 -24.29 5.37
CA SER A 5 -41.48 -23.31 6.28
C SER A 5 -40.53 -22.42 5.47
N VAL A 6 -40.76 -21.11 5.46
CA VAL A 6 -39.89 -20.13 4.81
C VAL A 6 -38.99 -19.54 5.90
N LEU A 7 -37.68 -19.74 5.78
CA LEU A 7 -36.66 -19.14 6.63
C LEU A 7 -36.28 -17.76 6.06
N PHE A 8 -36.46 -16.72 6.86
CA PHE A 8 -36.00 -15.36 6.54
C PHE A 8 -34.59 -15.16 7.10
N ALA A 9 -33.60 -15.05 6.21
CA ALA A 9 -32.24 -14.68 6.58
C ALA A 9 -32.03 -13.19 6.30
N THR A 10 -31.92 -12.37 7.34
CA THR A 10 -31.51 -10.97 7.24
C THR A 10 -29.99 -10.90 7.15
N LEU A 11 -29.47 -10.50 5.98
CA LEU A 11 -28.06 -10.16 5.81
C LEU A 11 -27.80 -8.79 6.44
N LEU A 12 -27.13 -8.78 7.59
CA LEU A 12 -26.67 -7.57 8.24
C LEU A 12 -25.52 -6.97 7.42
N SER A 13 -25.84 -6.08 6.48
CA SER A 13 -24.84 -5.32 5.72
C SER A 13 -24.23 -4.25 6.61
N GLY A 14 -23.15 -4.59 7.32
CA GLY A 14 -22.36 -3.62 8.07
C GLY A 14 -21.77 -2.55 7.13
N VAL A 15 -21.97 -1.28 7.45
CA VAL A 15 -21.32 -0.17 6.75
C VAL A 15 -19.84 -0.22 7.07
N MET A 16 -19.00 -0.52 6.07
CA MET A 16 -17.55 -0.36 6.17
C MET A 16 -17.23 1.13 6.07
N ALA A 17 -17.04 1.80 7.21
CA ALA A 17 -16.48 3.14 7.22
C ALA A 17 -14.96 3.02 7.00
N PHE A 18 -14.49 3.33 5.79
CA PHE A 18 -13.05 3.47 5.54
C PHE A 18 -12.58 4.78 6.17
N SER A 19 -11.87 4.69 7.29
CA SER A 19 -11.19 5.85 7.88
C SER A 19 -10.14 6.35 6.89
N THR A 20 -10.38 7.52 6.31
CA THR A 20 -9.33 8.29 5.64
C THR A 20 -8.50 8.96 6.73
N ASN A 21 -7.46 8.26 7.18
CA ASN A 21 -6.43 8.90 7.99
C ASN A 21 -5.72 9.89 7.05
N ALA A 22 -6.16 11.15 7.04
CA ALA A 22 -5.34 12.26 6.57
C ALA A 22 -4.19 12.37 7.57
N ASP A 23 -3.20 11.51 7.36
CA ASP A 23 -2.00 11.39 8.17
C ASP A 23 -1.27 12.73 8.12
N ASP A 24 -1.19 13.44 9.25
CA ASP A 24 -0.22 14.53 9.50
C ASP A 24 1.21 13.94 9.57
N LYS A 25 1.57 13.12 8.58
CA LYS A 25 2.83 12.41 8.51
C LYS A 25 3.91 13.40 8.11
N ILE A 26 4.87 13.58 9.01
CA ILE A 26 6.06 14.38 8.75
C ILE A 26 6.86 13.70 7.64
N ILE A 27 7.01 14.37 6.49
CA ILE A 27 7.84 13.88 5.38
C ILE A 27 9.30 13.95 5.82
N LEU A 28 9.98 12.80 5.79
CA LEU A 28 11.42 12.72 6.00
C LEU A 28 12.17 13.00 4.70
N LYS A 29 11.78 12.34 3.61
CA LYS A 29 12.53 12.38 2.36
C LYS A 29 11.73 11.88 1.16
N HIS A 30 12.00 12.47 0.00
CA HIS A 30 11.65 11.91 -1.31
C HIS A 30 12.82 11.10 -1.84
N ILE A 31 12.57 9.87 -2.26
CA ILE A 31 13.59 8.95 -2.78
C ILE A 31 13.21 8.42 -4.16
N SER A 32 14.23 8.05 -4.93
CA SER A 32 14.11 7.34 -6.19
C SER A 32 15.10 6.19 -6.19
N VAL A 33 14.65 5.02 -6.60
CA VAL A 33 15.47 3.84 -6.81
C VAL A 33 15.34 3.40 -8.26
N SER A 34 16.42 2.89 -8.84
CA SER A 34 16.43 2.36 -10.20
C SER A 34 17.29 1.12 -10.25
N SER A 35 16.90 0.17 -11.09
CA SER A 35 17.67 -1.05 -11.31
C SER A 35 17.35 -1.66 -12.68
N VAL A 36 18.35 -2.30 -13.28
CA VAL A 36 18.26 -2.91 -14.60
C VAL A 36 17.39 -4.16 -14.51
N SER A 37 16.32 -4.21 -15.31
CA SER A 37 15.40 -5.34 -15.40
C SER A 37 14.86 -5.84 -14.06
N ALA A 38 14.72 -4.93 -13.08
CA ALA A 38 14.26 -5.30 -11.75
C ALA A 38 12.74 -5.53 -11.73
N SER A 39 12.33 -6.53 -10.95
CA SER A 39 10.92 -6.75 -10.61
C SER A 39 10.42 -5.69 -9.62
N PRO A 40 9.10 -5.50 -9.52
CA PRO A 40 8.50 -4.60 -8.53
C PRO A 40 9.00 -4.86 -7.10
N THR A 41 9.07 -6.13 -6.70
CA THR A 41 9.49 -6.53 -5.35
C THR A 41 10.92 -6.08 -5.03
N VAL A 42 11.84 -6.19 -5.99
CA VAL A 42 13.22 -5.73 -5.79
C VAL A 42 13.28 -4.22 -5.54
N LEU A 43 12.43 -3.44 -6.21
CA LEU A 43 12.34 -1.99 -5.99
C LEU A 43 11.70 -1.67 -4.63
N GLU A 44 10.68 -2.42 -4.22
CA GLU A 44 10.04 -2.28 -2.91
C GLU A 44 11.01 -2.62 -1.77
N ASP A 45 11.78 -3.70 -1.91
CA ASP A 45 12.81 -4.10 -0.94
C ASP A 45 13.90 -3.02 -0.83
N ALA A 46 14.34 -2.47 -1.96
CA ALA A 46 15.30 -1.36 -1.98
C ALA A 46 14.73 -0.10 -1.30
N ILE A 47 13.45 0.20 -1.51
CA ILE A 47 12.76 1.31 -0.81
C ILE A 47 12.68 1.02 0.70
N ALA A 48 12.37 -0.21 1.11
CA ALA A 48 12.30 -0.61 2.51
C ALA A 48 13.68 -0.55 3.20
N ASP A 49 14.75 -0.97 2.51
CA ASP A 49 16.13 -0.81 2.98
C ASP A 49 16.49 0.66 3.22
N ILE A 50 16.13 1.52 2.28
CA ILE A 50 16.35 2.97 2.40
C ILE A 50 15.50 3.54 3.53
N ALA A 51 14.24 3.15 3.65
CA ALA A 51 13.34 3.58 4.72
C ALA A 51 13.91 3.24 6.11
N ARG A 52 14.42 2.01 6.29
CA ARG A 52 15.12 1.59 7.52
C ARG A 52 16.36 2.43 7.79
N LYS A 53 17.17 2.72 6.76
CA LYS A 53 18.37 3.57 6.89
C LYS A 53 18.05 5.00 7.36
N TYR A 54 16.89 5.54 6.96
CA TYR A 54 16.43 6.85 7.39
C TYR A 54 15.54 6.83 8.64
N ASN A 55 15.37 5.66 9.29
CA ASN A 55 14.51 5.47 10.45
C ASN A 55 13.08 6.01 10.20
N ALA A 56 12.54 5.71 9.02
CA ALA A 56 11.16 6.05 8.65
C ALA A 56 10.17 5.06 9.29
N SER A 57 9.06 5.54 9.86
CA SER A 57 7.98 4.68 10.36
C SER A 57 7.19 4.03 9.22
N SER A 58 7.12 4.70 8.07
CA SER A 58 6.34 4.26 6.92
C SER A 58 6.83 4.92 5.64
N TRP A 59 6.48 4.33 4.51
CA TRP A 59 6.77 4.88 3.19
C TRP A 59 5.58 4.67 2.26
N LYS A 60 5.47 5.53 1.24
CA LYS A 60 4.49 5.42 0.18
C LYS A 60 5.18 5.52 -1.16
N VAL A 61 5.05 4.47 -1.98
CA VAL A 61 5.46 4.51 -3.38
C VAL A 61 4.51 5.46 -4.12
N THR A 62 5.07 6.44 -4.83
CA THR A 62 4.31 7.46 -5.58
C THR A 62 4.31 7.21 -7.08
N SER A 63 5.35 6.55 -7.59
CA SER A 63 5.39 6.10 -8.98
C SER A 63 6.27 4.87 -9.11
N MET A 64 5.94 4.01 -10.07
CA MET A 64 6.77 2.86 -10.43
C MET A 64 6.66 2.63 -11.94
N ARG A 65 7.80 2.45 -12.58
CA ARG A 65 7.94 2.10 -14.00
C ARG A 65 8.76 0.83 -14.08
N ILE A 66 8.24 -0.19 -14.75
CA ILE A 66 8.89 -1.49 -14.91
C ILE A 66 9.22 -1.69 -16.39
N ASP A 67 10.52 -1.73 -16.69
CA ASP A 67 11.07 -2.02 -18.00
C ASP A 67 12.56 -2.38 -17.86
N ASN A 68 13.35 -2.27 -18.93
CA ASN A 68 14.77 -2.61 -18.89
C ASN A 68 15.58 -1.73 -17.92
N ASN A 69 15.08 -0.55 -17.56
CA ASN A 69 15.64 0.28 -16.52
C ASN A 69 14.54 0.71 -15.55
N SER A 70 14.01 -0.27 -14.83
CA SER A 70 12.93 -0.06 -13.87
C SER A 70 13.28 1.01 -12.83
N THR A 71 12.30 1.82 -12.45
CA THR A 71 12.45 2.91 -11.50
C THR A 71 11.23 2.99 -10.59
N ALA A 72 11.44 3.30 -9.32
CA ALA A 72 10.36 3.60 -8.39
C ALA A 72 10.69 4.84 -7.55
N THR A 73 9.69 5.68 -7.29
CA THR A 73 9.80 6.83 -6.40
C THR A 73 8.94 6.63 -5.17
N ALA A 74 9.41 7.08 -4.02
CA ALA A 74 8.66 6.99 -2.77
C ALA A 74 8.88 8.20 -1.87
N VAL A 75 7.91 8.43 -0.99
CA VAL A 75 8.01 9.39 0.12
C VAL A 75 8.13 8.60 1.41
N LEU A 76 9.15 8.94 2.19
CA LEU A 76 9.40 8.38 3.52
C LEU A 76 8.80 9.31 4.57
N TYR A 77 8.15 8.75 5.58
CA TYR A 77 7.53 9.48 6.67
C TYR A 77 8.14 9.09 8.01
N LYS A 78 8.14 10.05 8.94
CA LYS A 78 8.65 9.89 10.30
C LYS A 78 7.85 8.83 11.04
#